data_AF-A0A3D3PIK6-F1
#
_entry.id   AF-A0A3D3PIK6-F1
#
_cell.length_a   1.000
_cell.length_b   1.000
_cell.length_c   1.000
_cell.angle_alpha   90.00
_cell.angle_beta   90.00
_cell.angle_gamma   90.00
#
_symmetry.space_group_name_H-M   'P 1'
#
loop_
_entity.id
_entity.type
_entity.pdbx_description
1 polymer ?
#
loop_
_entity_poly.entity_id
_entity_poly.type
_entity_poly.pdbx_seq_one_letter_code
_entity_poly.pdbx_strand_id
1 'polypeptide(L)' 'CSYRMAIVQMKKSYPGHAKRVMFGVWSFLRQFMYTKFIVVVDEDVDIRDWKEV' A
#
# COMPACT_ATOMS: atom_id res chain seq x y z
N CYS A 1 -2.95 6.95 -16.82
CA CYS A 1 -2.42 5.64 -16.39
C CYS A 1 -1.85 5.66 -14.96
N SER A 2 -2.42 6.45 -14.04
CA SER A 2 -1.70 6.84 -12.80
C SER A 2 -2.22 6.17 -11.51
N TYR A 3 -3.16 5.23 -11.60
CA TYR A 3 -3.90 4.68 -10.44
C TYR A 3 -4.00 3.14 -10.44
N ARG A 4 -3.13 2.45 -11.18
CA ARG A 4 -3.15 0.97 -11.26
C ARG A 4 -2.30 0.28 -10.20
N MET A 5 -1.35 1.01 -9.62
CA MET A 5 -0.41 0.52 -8.61
C MET A 5 -0.32 1.53 -7.47
N ALA A 6 -0.40 1.06 -6.23
CA ALA A 6 -0.17 1.84 -5.03
C ALA A 6 0.91 1.16 -4.18
N ILE A 7 1.86 1.96 -3.70
CA ILE A 7 2.85 1.53 -2.71
C ILE A 7 2.46 2.25 -1.42
N VAL A 8 2.28 1.49 -0.35
CA VAL A 8 1.82 1.99 0.95
C VAL A 8 2.86 1.65 1.99
N GLN A 9 3.51 2.68 2.50
CA GLN A 9 4.39 2.58 3.64
C GLN A 9 3.54 2.54 4.92
N MET A 10 3.83 1.62 5.84
CA MET A 10 3.12 1.54 7.12
C MET A 10 4.06 1.26 8.30
N LYS A 11 3.69 1.77 9.48
CA LYS A 11 4.29 1.35 10.75
C LYS A 11 3.57 0.12 11.28
N LYS A 12 4.21 -1.04 11.23
CA LYS A 12 3.61 -2.31 11.65
C LYS A 12 3.55 -2.43 13.18
N SER A 13 2.34 -2.66 13.71
CA SER A 13 2.15 -2.84 15.17
C SER A 13 1.77 -4.26 15.58
N TYR A 14 1.25 -5.09 14.66
CA TYR A 14 0.82 -6.46 14.96
C TYR A 14 0.83 -7.35 13.70
N PRO A 15 0.89 -8.70 13.86
CA PRO A 15 0.84 -9.61 12.72
C PRO A 15 -0.52 -9.53 12.01
N GLY A 16 -0.50 -9.41 10.68
CA GLY A 16 -1.71 -9.23 9.88
C GLY A 16 -2.16 -7.78 9.67
N HIS A 17 -1.45 -6.79 10.24
CA HIS A 17 -1.74 -5.37 10.03
C HIS A 17 -1.75 -4.99 8.53
N ALA A 18 -0.83 -5.56 7.73
CA ALA A 18 -0.74 -5.31 6.29
C ALA A 18 -2.04 -5.67 5.54
N LYS A 19 -2.66 -6.81 5.86
CA LYS A 19 -3.91 -7.24 5.22
C LYS A 19 -5.05 -6.26 5.50
N ARG A 20 -5.12 -5.73 6.73
CA ARG A 20 -6.12 -4.72 7.10
C ARG A 20 -5.93 -3.44 6.28
N VAL A 21 -4.68 -3.00 6.08
CA VAL A 21 -4.38 -1.83 5.25
C VAL A 21 -4.76 -2.08 3.79
N MET A 22 -4.45 -3.25 3.22
CA MET A 22 -4.83 -3.61 1.85
C MET A 22 -6.35 -3.53 1.62
N PHE A 23 -7.15 -4.11 2.53
CA PHE A 23 -8.61 -4.02 2.44
C PHE A 23 -9.12 -2.59 2.67
N GLY A 24 -8.48 -1.82 3.54
CA GLY A 24 -8.77 -0.40 3.73
C GLY A 24 -8.57 0.42 2.45
N VAL A 25 -7.45 0.21 1.75
CA VAL A 25 -7.15 0.90 0.48
C VAL A 25 -8.20 0.58 -0.59
N TRP A 26 -8.65 -0.67 -0.70
CA TRP A 26 -9.69 -1.04 -1.67
C TRP A 26 -11.11 -0.56 -1.33
N SER A 27 -11.41 -0.29 -0.05
CA SER A 27 -12.77 -0.01 0.39
C SER A 27 -13.03 1.45 0.76
N PHE A 28 -12.00 2.20 1.15
CA PHE A 28 -12.20 3.52 1.76
C PHE A 28 -12.40 4.65 0.75
N LEU A 29 -11.58 4.71 -0.30
CA LEU A 29 -11.63 5.78 -1.30
C LEU A 29 -11.95 5.22 -2.68
N ARG A 30 -12.93 5.83 -3.37
CA ARG A 30 -13.35 5.43 -4.73
C ARG A 30 -12.20 5.43 -5.75
N GLN A 31 -11.19 6.27 -5.54
CA GLN A 31 -10.01 6.34 -6.41
C GLN A 31 -9.12 5.10 -6.34
N PHE A 32 -9.10 4.40 -5.20
CA PHE A 32 -8.30 3.19 -4.96
C PHE A 32 -9.11 1.89 -5.09
N MET A 33 -10.37 1.97 -5.51
CA MET A 33 -11.14 0.76 -5.84
C MET A 33 -10.60 0.03 -7.08
N TYR A 34 -9.99 0.77 -8.01
CA TYR A 34 -9.45 0.23 -9.26
C TYR A 34 -7.94 -0.02 -9.23
N THR A 35 -7.27 0.19 -8.07
CA THR A 35 -5.87 -0.20 -7.90
C THR A 35 -5.77 -1.73 -7.94
N LYS A 36 -5.08 -2.24 -8.96
CA LYS A 36 -4.89 -3.69 -9.17
C LYS A 36 -3.76 -4.25 -8.32
N PHE A 37 -2.74 -3.42 -8.08
CA PHE A 37 -1.55 -3.80 -7.33
C PHE A 37 -1.40 -2.89 -6.11
N ILE A 38 -1.31 -3.50 -4.93
CA ILE A 38 -1.01 -2.83 -3.67
C ILE A 38 0.23 -3.50 -3.08
N VAL A 39 1.31 -2.76 -2.95
CA VAL A 39 2.53 -3.20 -2.27
C VAL A 39 2.56 -2.51 -0.92
N VAL A 40 2.63 -3.28 0.16
CA VAL A 40 2.73 -2.75 1.52
C VAL A 40 4.15 -2.97 2.01
N VAL A 41 4.83 -1.89 2.37
CA VAL A 41 6.20 -1.89 2.88
C VAL A 41 6.23 -1.34 4.31
N ASP A 42 7.24 -1.72 5.08
CA ASP A 42 7.48 -1.20 6.42
C ASP A 42 8.05 0.24 6.36
N GLU A 43 8.10 0.94 7.50
CA GLU A 43 8.45 2.38 7.59
C GLU A 43 9.91 2.70 7.23
N ASP A 44 10.76 1.68 7.13
CA ASP A 44 12.19 1.76 6.82
C ASP A 44 12.51 1.78 5.32
N VAL A 45 11.51 1.60 4.45
CA VAL A 45 11.67 1.56 2.97
C VAL A 45 11.23 2.88 2.33
N ASP A 46 12.07 3.52 1.51
CA ASP A 46 11.66 4.70 0.74
C ASP A 46 10.82 4.32 -0.49
N ILE A 47 9.53 4.62 -0.43
CA ILE A 47 8.56 4.36 -1.50
C ILE A 47 8.78 5.19 -2.78
N ARG A 48 9.69 6.17 -2.77
CA ARG A 48 10.02 7.00 -3.93
C ARG A 48 11.25 6.51 -4.69
N ASP A 49 12.05 5.63 -4.09
CA ASP A 49 13.16 4.97 -4.76
C ASP A 49 12.78 3.55 -5.19
N TRP A 50 12.73 3.32 -6.49
CA TRP A 50 12.42 2.00 -7.07
C TRP A 50 13.49 0.93 -6.81
N LYS A 51 14.64 1.29 -6.24
CA LYS A 51 15.65 0.31 -5.82
C LYS A 51 15.38 -0.30 -4.45
N GLU A 52 14.62 0.39 -3.60
CA GLU A 52 14.29 -0.08 -2.24
C GLU A 52 12.93 -0.78 -2.17
N VAL A 53 12.03 -0.50 -3.12
CA VAL A 53 10.68 -1.08 -3.26
C VAL A 53 10.70 -2.39 -4.05
#